data_AF-A0A1M5NAD4-F1
#
_entry.id   AF-A0A1M5NAD4-F1
#
_cell.length_a   1.000
_cell.length_b   1.000
_cell.length_c   1.000
_cell.angle_alpha   90.00
_cell.angle_beta   90.00
_cell.angle_gamma   90.00
#
_symmetry.space_group_name_H-M   'P 1'
#
loop_
_entity.id
_entity.type
_entity.pdbx_description
1 polymer ?
#
loop_
_entity_poly.entity_id
_entity_poly.type
_entity_poly.pdbx_seq_one_letter_code
_entity_poly.pdbx_strand_id
1 'polypeptide(L)'
;MINHSLLAKWPYKEEKPLEYIIVDEAHNLTEKGYEFFSRVVNSKSAKYFLEEIYPYDNIQKSALLYSNAKNKSRRIKPFDRFYSYIKVEKNVKDKISRNINLIVEEMNSILDYGKFNYNNVSEYNLSWELNLQKNEILGKLIKNNVWTEITYENYTENIKLSCDNIIKNLTSILFLIGRYMDDDSLDKESEVYIYGKSKMNDIEEMRDTLQALLEYSEDDDFARIVDIDSNFENFEFRVVPLKLASLFEDNILDKVEGAVFLSATLSVDNSMYYFKNTLGIDRVKNVSKIIEPLYDYKSRVKVLGLNDICSYKNADFTTQTGKIISDIYEISDGNILSLFNSKRRQEETYDVLKKGESDKDISVYMNKTGIKYLKNIENKRSIVLGSKGCFEGVDVPGDGLTCVTLDKIPNISPQDPLYFSIMKKYNKSYYEINYPKMSIKIKQAMGRILRSRYDYGCFVIFDVGTNNLSLKRLERELHGCNIVITGRRHLLKYIKNHLDRCRVEILKLILHDIFKLPGLNEENDMNKIKEHINVHMKNRCIKSEVYQVDQTKKLFKIKYFGKKYLIDKEQFRYK
;
A
#
# COMPACT_ATOMS: atom_id res chain seq x y z
N MET A 1 -0.35 19.13 11.85
CA MET A 1 -0.68 18.36 10.62
C MET A 1 -0.09 16.99 10.78
N ILE A 2 -0.92 15.94 10.74
CA ILE A 2 -0.54 14.57 11.06
C ILE A 2 -0.90 13.70 9.86
N ASN A 3 0.02 12.86 9.42
CA ASN A 3 -0.27 11.84 8.40
C ASN A 3 -0.95 10.62 9.06
N HIS A 4 -1.71 9.84 8.30
CA HIS A 4 -2.38 8.61 8.78
C HIS A 4 -1.46 7.69 9.59
N SER A 5 -0.18 7.52 9.21
CA SER A 5 0.77 6.66 9.95
C SER A 5 1.16 7.18 11.32
N LEU A 6 1.09 8.50 11.54
CA LEU A 6 1.31 9.11 12.85
C LEU A 6 0.03 9.07 13.69
N LEU A 7 -1.16 9.17 13.08
CA LEU A 7 -2.44 8.98 13.76
C LEU A 7 -2.60 7.53 14.28
N ALA A 8 -1.97 6.55 13.63
CA ALA A 8 -1.92 5.15 14.07
C ALA A 8 -1.31 4.94 15.46
N LYS A 9 -0.53 5.91 15.97
CA LYS A 9 0.11 5.84 17.29
C LYS A 9 -0.75 6.46 18.41
N TRP A 10 -2.03 6.70 18.12
CA TRP A 10 -2.98 7.31 19.04
C TRP A 10 -3.58 6.28 20.01
N PRO A 11 -3.75 6.60 21.31
CA PRO A 11 -3.34 7.84 21.97
C PRO A 11 -1.83 7.89 22.23
N TYR A 12 -1.23 9.06 22.08
CA TYR A 12 0.20 9.24 22.38
C TYR A 12 0.43 9.10 23.88
N LYS A 13 1.27 8.14 24.29
CA LYS A 13 1.53 7.83 25.71
C LYS A 13 2.11 9.02 26.50
N GLU A 14 2.63 10.06 25.85
CA GLU A 14 3.37 11.16 26.51
C GLU A 14 3.07 12.58 25.97
N GLU A 15 2.04 12.81 25.16
CA GLU A 15 1.75 14.16 24.63
C GLU A 15 0.43 14.74 25.15
N LYS A 16 0.40 16.08 25.34
CA LYS A 16 -0.82 16.84 25.63
C LYS A 16 -1.93 16.43 24.65
N PRO A 17 -3.21 16.34 25.08
CA PRO A 17 -4.30 16.02 24.19
C PRO A 17 -4.32 17.03 23.04
N LEU A 18 -4.26 16.53 21.80
CA LEU A 18 -4.32 17.38 20.62
C LEU A 18 -5.73 17.98 20.52
N GLU A 19 -5.86 19.29 20.76
CA GLU A 19 -7.16 19.98 20.65
C GLU A 19 -7.67 20.03 19.20
N TYR A 20 -6.76 20.17 18.22
CA TYR A 20 -7.12 20.28 16.81
C TYR A 20 -6.26 19.36 15.95
N ILE A 21 -6.88 18.68 14.98
CA ILE A 21 -6.17 17.80 14.05
C ILE A 21 -6.41 18.18 12.59
N ILE A 22 -5.35 18.12 11.79
CA ILE A 22 -5.41 18.22 10.33
C ILE A 22 -4.78 16.96 9.78
N VAL A 23 -5.58 16.15 9.10
CA VAL A 23 -5.15 14.89 8.49
C VAL A 23 -5.07 15.06 6.98
N ASP A 24 -3.85 14.93 6.46
CA ASP A 24 -3.59 14.86 5.02
C ASP A 24 -3.64 13.40 4.54
N GLU A 25 -3.95 13.22 3.26
CA GLU A 25 -4.22 11.92 2.64
C GLU A 25 -5.24 11.07 3.42
N ALA A 26 -6.28 11.74 3.92
CA ALA A 26 -7.25 11.17 4.84
C ALA A 26 -8.01 9.96 4.28
N HIS A 27 -8.09 9.76 2.95
CA HIS A 27 -8.73 8.58 2.34
C HIS A 27 -8.16 7.25 2.87
N ASN A 28 -6.88 7.24 3.28
CA ASN A 28 -6.19 6.08 3.84
C ASN A 28 -6.80 5.59 5.16
N LEU A 29 -7.49 6.45 5.90
CA LEU A 29 -8.13 6.11 7.17
C LEU A 29 -9.21 5.04 7.02
N THR A 30 -9.89 4.95 5.87
CA THR A 30 -10.93 3.92 5.63
C THR A 30 -10.38 2.52 5.39
N GLU A 31 -9.08 2.39 5.13
CA GLU A 31 -8.37 1.10 5.02
C GLU A 31 -7.58 0.85 6.31
N LYS A 32 -6.77 1.83 6.74
CA LYS A 32 -5.91 1.71 7.92
C LYS A 32 -6.64 1.80 9.25
N GLY A 33 -7.85 2.37 9.31
CA GLY A 33 -8.61 2.45 10.55
C GLY A 33 -8.87 1.06 11.16
N TYR A 34 -9.12 0.05 10.34
CA TYR A 34 -9.25 -1.33 10.81
C TYR A 34 -7.95 -1.88 11.39
N GLU A 35 -6.80 -1.54 10.79
CA GLU A 35 -5.48 -1.93 11.31
C GLU A 35 -5.14 -1.20 12.62
N PHE A 36 -5.60 0.05 12.79
CA PHE A 36 -5.30 0.85 13.99
C PHE A 36 -5.95 0.28 15.25
N PHE A 37 -7.15 -0.27 15.11
CA PHE A 37 -7.89 -0.83 16.24
C PHE A 37 -7.79 -2.36 16.31
N SER A 38 -7.02 -3.00 15.43
CA SER A 38 -6.85 -4.45 15.49
C SER A 38 -5.82 -4.86 16.51
N ARG A 39 -6.11 -5.95 17.21
CA ARG A 39 -5.15 -6.62 18.09
C ARG A 39 -4.40 -7.68 17.30
N VAL A 40 -3.08 -7.77 17.45
CA VAL A 40 -2.23 -8.60 16.59
C VAL A 40 -1.24 -9.42 17.39
N VAL A 41 -1.13 -10.72 17.09
CA VAL A 41 -0.05 -11.59 17.56
C VAL A 41 0.71 -12.11 16.35
N ASN A 42 1.94 -11.63 16.18
CA ASN A 42 2.87 -12.11 15.15
C ASN A 42 3.85 -13.13 15.77
N SER A 43 3.93 -14.33 15.21
CA SER A 43 4.69 -15.43 15.82
C SER A 43 6.19 -15.17 15.90
N LYS A 44 6.76 -14.42 14.95
CA LYS A 44 8.19 -14.06 14.97
C LYS A 44 8.50 -13.08 16.08
N SER A 45 7.71 -12.01 16.20
CA SER A 45 7.85 -11.03 17.28
C SER A 45 7.59 -11.66 18.64
N ALA A 46 6.57 -12.51 18.76
CA ALA A 46 6.25 -13.22 19.99
C ALA A 46 7.37 -14.17 20.43
N LYS A 47 7.99 -14.93 19.51
CA LYS A 47 9.15 -15.77 19.81
C LYS A 47 10.32 -14.95 20.35
N TYR A 48 10.72 -13.86 19.68
CA TYR A 48 11.80 -13.00 20.17
C TYR A 48 11.51 -12.38 21.54
N PHE A 49 10.26 -12.00 21.77
CA PHE A 49 9.82 -11.48 23.06
C PHE A 49 9.89 -12.53 24.17
N LEU A 50 9.41 -13.76 23.92
CA LEU A 50 9.53 -14.87 24.86
C LEU A 50 10.99 -15.25 25.14
N GLU A 51 11.87 -15.16 24.13
CA GLU A 51 13.31 -15.32 24.29
C GLU A 51 13.91 -14.26 25.22
N GLU A 52 13.40 -13.03 25.21
CA GLU A 52 13.86 -11.96 26.09
C GLU A 52 13.51 -12.23 27.56
N ILE A 53 12.33 -12.81 27.82
CA ILE A 53 11.84 -13.19 29.16
C ILE A 53 12.57 -14.44 29.69
N TYR A 54 13.18 -15.24 28.80
CA TYR A 54 13.75 -16.53 29.13
C TYR A 54 15.05 -16.42 29.97
N PRO A 55 15.11 -17.01 31.19
CA PRO A 55 16.25 -16.91 32.09
C PRO A 55 17.58 -17.46 31.56
N TYR A 56 18.70 -16.76 31.80
CA TYR A 56 20.03 -17.14 31.28
C TYR A 56 20.51 -18.51 31.76
N ASP A 57 20.35 -18.81 33.04
CA ASP A 57 20.79 -20.08 33.65
C ASP A 57 20.08 -21.32 33.07
N ASN A 58 18.97 -21.10 32.35
CA ASN A 58 18.17 -22.14 31.72
C ASN A 58 18.33 -22.23 30.20
N ILE A 59 19.18 -21.39 29.58
CA ILE A 59 19.42 -21.41 28.12
C ILE A 59 20.00 -22.76 27.66
N GLN A 60 20.87 -23.37 28.46
CA GLN A 60 21.49 -24.65 28.11
C GLN A 60 20.50 -25.84 28.09
N LYS A 61 19.33 -25.69 28.72
CA LYS A 61 18.32 -26.75 28.84
C LYS A 61 17.29 -26.74 27.69
N SER A 62 17.30 -25.72 26.82
CA SER A 62 16.37 -25.61 25.69
C SER A 62 17.12 -25.77 24.36
N ALA A 63 16.83 -26.86 23.64
CA ALA A 63 17.50 -27.19 22.38
C ALA A 63 17.32 -26.09 21.31
N LEU A 64 16.16 -25.43 21.30
CA LEU A 64 15.80 -24.39 20.33
C LEU A 64 16.55 -23.07 20.56
N LEU A 65 16.82 -22.72 21.82
CA LEU A 65 17.50 -21.48 22.19
C LEU A 65 19.02 -21.63 22.28
N TYR A 66 19.50 -22.85 22.57
CA TYR A 66 20.92 -23.17 22.65
C TYR A 66 21.65 -23.00 21.31
N SER A 67 21.00 -23.31 20.20
CA SER A 67 21.55 -23.13 18.84
C SER A 67 21.80 -21.65 18.51
N ASN A 68 20.89 -20.76 18.90
CA ASN A 68 20.99 -19.30 18.69
C ASN A 68 21.97 -18.60 19.65
N ALA A 69 22.26 -19.21 20.81
CA ALA A 69 23.09 -18.61 21.85
C ALA A 69 24.60 -18.86 21.68
N LYS A 70 25.03 -19.75 20.77
CA LYS A 70 26.45 -20.13 20.59
C LYS A 70 27.43 -18.98 20.30
N ASN A 71 26.94 -17.80 19.90
CA ASN A 71 27.77 -16.66 19.49
C ASN A 71 27.62 -15.37 20.33
N LYS A 72 26.89 -15.37 21.46
CA LYS A 72 26.74 -14.17 22.31
C LYS A 72 27.50 -14.32 23.64
N SER A 73 28.39 -13.38 23.92
CA SER A 73 29.08 -13.23 25.22
C SER A 73 28.09 -13.32 26.40
N ARG A 74 28.55 -13.83 27.56
CA ARG A 74 27.82 -13.97 28.84
C ARG A 74 27.29 -12.64 29.42
N ARG A 75 26.46 -11.89 28.70
CA ARG A 75 25.75 -10.71 29.21
C ARG A 75 24.41 -11.17 29.79
N ILE A 76 24.21 -10.88 31.07
CA ILE A 76 22.93 -11.09 31.77
C ILE A 76 21.85 -10.28 31.03
N LYS A 77 20.73 -10.90 30.67
CA LYS A 77 19.66 -10.20 29.95
C LYS A 77 18.96 -9.18 30.88
N PRO A 78 18.36 -8.12 30.35
CA PRO A 78 17.55 -7.19 31.15
C PRO A 78 16.49 -7.89 31.99
N PHE A 79 15.82 -8.92 31.46
CA PHE A 79 14.79 -9.66 32.19
C PHE A 79 15.35 -10.56 33.31
N ASP A 80 16.56 -11.08 33.17
CA ASP A 80 17.24 -11.78 34.26
C ASP A 80 17.50 -10.86 35.45
N ARG A 81 17.90 -9.61 35.18
CA ARG A 81 18.06 -8.58 36.22
C ARG A 81 16.72 -8.31 36.90
N PHE A 82 15.62 -8.29 36.16
CA PHE A 82 14.28 -8.16 36.72
C PHE A 82 13.96 -9.32 37.69
N TYR A 83 14.19 -10.58 37.32
CA TYR A 83 13.96 -11.69 38.25
C TYR A 83 14.81 -11.63 39.52
N SER A 84 16.04 -11.13 39.41
CA SER A 84 16.89 -10.90 40.60
C SER A 84 16.37 -9.74 41.45
N TYR A 85 15.82 -8.70 40.82
CA TYR A 85 15.22 -7.55 41.48
C TYR A 85 13.98 -7.93 42.31
N ILE A 86 13.04 -8.69 41.73
CA ILE A 86 11.87 -9.22 42.44
C ILE A 86 12.14 -10.54 43.20
N LYS A 87 13.42 -10.92 43.37
CA LYS A 87 13.89 -12.07 44.16
C LYS A 87 13.21 -13.41 43.85
N VAL A 88 12.96 -13.72 42.57
CA VAL A 88 12.31 -14.98 42.17
C VAL A 88 13.22 -16.18 42.39
N GLU A 89 12.69 -17.21 43.05
CA GLU A 89 13.38 -18.48 43.30
C GLU A 89 13.70 -19.25 42.01
N LYS A 90 14.79 -20.04 42.04
CA LYS A 90 15.23 -20.85 40.88
C LYS A 90 14.15 -21.79 40.35
N ASN A 91 13.37 -22.44 41.23
CA ASN A 91 12.28 -23.34 40.83
C ASN A 91 11.18 -22.60 40.04
N VAL A 92 10.88 -21.36 40.41
CA VAL A 92 9.90 -20.55 39.67
C VAL A 92 10.46 -20.11 38.32
N LYS A 93 11.74 -19.71 38.25
CA LYS A 93 12.43 -19.46 36.97
C LYS A 93 12.40 -20.69 36.06
N ASP A 94 12.62 -21.89 36.60
CA ASP A 94 12.54 -23.16 35.86
C ASP A 94 11.13 -23.42 35.32
N LYS A 95 10.09 -23.17 36.11
CA LYS A 95 8.68 -23.29 35.67
C LYS A 95 8.35 -22.30 34.57
N ILE A 96 8.80 -21.04 34.68
CA ILE A 96 8.59 -20.03 33.63
C ILE A 96 9.29 -20.46 32.34
N SER A 97 10.57 -20.87 32.42
CA SER A 97 11.31 -21.43 31.27
C SER A 97 10.56 -22.59 30.61
N ARG A 98 10.01 -23.51 31.39
CA ARG A 98 9.22 -24.64 30.87
C ARG A 98 7.97 -24.17 30.11
N ASN A 99 7.19 -23.26 30.69
CA ASN A 99 6.00 -22.72 30.03
C ASN A 99 6.36 -22.00 28.72
N ILE A 100 7.46 -21.24 28.69
CA ILE A 100 7.94 -20.59 27.46
C ILE A 100 8.29 -21.63 26.38
N ASN A 101 8.99 -22.70 26.73
CA ASN A 101 9.31 -23.76 25.77
C ASN A 101 8.03 -24.41 25.21
N LEU A 102 7.04 -24.71 26.06
CA LEU A 102 5.76 -25.25 25.62
C LEU A 102 5.01 -24.30 24.67
N ILE A 103 5.02 -22.98 24.94
CA ILE A 103 4.44 -21.98 24.03
C ILE A 103 5.12 -22.03 22.66
N VAL A 104 6.46 -22.06 22.63
CA VAL A 104 7.23 -22.09 21.38
C VAL A 104 7.00 -23.40 20.62
N GLU A 105 6.89 -24.53 21.32
CA GLU A 105 6.55 -25.83 20.73
C GLU A 105 5.17 -25.79 20.06
N GLU A 106 4.14 -25.22 20.72
CA GLU A 106 2.81 -25.05 20.13
C GLU A 106 2.83 -24.12 18.90
N MET A 107 3.58 -23.02 18.96
CA MET A 107 3.76 -22.15 17.79
C MET A 107 4.42 -22.86 16.61
N ASN A 108 5.39 -23.74 16.88
CA ASN A 108 6.01 -24.55 15.83
C ASN A 108 5.04 -25.62 15.32
N SER A 109 4.23 -26.23 16.20
CA SER A 109 3.21 -27.21 15.83
C SER A 109 2.22 -26.63 14.81
N ILE A 110 1.76 -25.38 15.01
CA ILE A 110 0.91 -24.67 14.05
C ILE A 110 1.57 -24.58 12.66
N LEU A 111 2.85 -24.22 12.61
CA LEU A 111 3.59 -24.05 11.35
C LEU A 111 3.88 -25.40 10.69
N ASP A 112 4.33 -26.38 11.46
CA ASP A 112 4.63 -27.74 11.01
C ASP A 112 3.37 -28.41 10.46
N TYR A 113 2.22 -28.26 11.14
CA TYR A 113 0.94 -28.77 10.67
C TYR A 113 0.60 -28.23 9.27
N GLY A 114 0.76 -26.92 9.07
CA GLY A 114 0.60 -26.27 7.77
C GLY A 114 1.57 -26.83 6.73
N LYS A 115 2.85 -26.94 7.08
CA LYS A 115 3.89 -27.47 6.19
C LYS A 115 3.62 -28.92 5.74
N PHE A 116 3.11 -29.77 6.63
CA PHE A 116 2.81 -31.16 6.29
C PHE A 116 1.52 -31.32 5.47
N ASN A 117 0.51 -30.50 5.70
CA ASN A 117 -0.83 -30.71 5.11
C ASN A 117 -1.20 -29.71 3.99
N TYR A 118 -0.55 -28.55 3.93
CA TYR A 118 -0.96 -27.42 3.09
C TYR A 118 0.13 -26.89 2.12
N ASN A 119 1.39 -27.35 2.23
CA ASN A 119 2.52 -26.80 1.45
C ASN A 119 2.37 -26.84 -0.08
N ASN A 120 1.56 -27.78 -0.61
CA ASN A 120 1.36 -27.93 -2.05
C ASN A 120 0.00 -27.40 -2.53
N VAL A 121 -0.73 -26.67 -1.69
CA VAL A 121 -2.08 -26.20 -2.01
C VAL A 121 -2.07 -24.77 -2.60
N SER A 122 -1.15 -23.92 -2.14
CA SER A 122 -1.06 -22.52 -2.58
C SER A 122 0.40 -22.04 -2.59
N GLU A 123 0.77 -21.29 -3.64
CA GLU A 123 2.05 -20.54 -3.71
C GLU A 123 1.97 -19.19 -2.98
N TYR A 124 0.79 -18.81 -2.49
CA TYR A 124 0.54 -17.57 -1.76
C TYR A 124 0.29 -17.85 -0.27
N ASN A 125 0.53 -16.83 0.55
CA ASN A 125 0.13 -16.83 1.96
C ASN A 125 -1.33 -17.26 2.11
N LEU A 126 -1.58 -18.09 3.12
CA LEU A 126 -2.92 -18.49 3.48
C LEU A 126 -3.53 -17.40 4.35
N SER A 127 -4.75 -16.98 4.05
CA SER A 127 -5.44 -15.92 4.78
C SER A 127 -6.93 -16.23 4.84
N TRP A 128 -7.50 -16.34 6.04
CA TRP A 128 -8.91 -16.65 6.22
C TRP A 128 -9.45 -16.15 7.57
N GLU A 129 -10.77 -16.00 7.64
CA GLU A 129 -11.48 -15.77 8.89
C GLU A 129 -11.73 -17.13 9.58
N LEU A 130 -11.23 -17.25 10.82
CA LEU A 130 -11.10 -18.48 11.59
C LEU A 130 -12.42 -19.26 11.73
N ASN A 131 -13.57 -18.61 11.76
CA ASN A 131 -14.87 -19.22 12.01
C ASN A 131 -15.78 -19.23 10.78
N LEU A 132 -15.81 -18.13 10.03
CA LEU A 132 -16.72 -17.88 8.92
C LEU A 132 -16.24 -18.49 7.61
N GLN A 133 -14.92 -18.67 7.43
CA GLN A 133 -14.31 -19.20 6.20
C GLN A 133 -13.66 -20.58 6.38
N LYS A 134 -13.83 -21.24 7.54
CA LYS A 134 -13.21 -22.55 7.81
C LYS A 134 -13.56 -23.63 6.75
N ASN A 135 -14.75 -23.54 6.14
CA ASN A 135 -15.22 -24.50 5.14
C ASN A 135 -14.94 -24.07 3.69
N GLU A 136 -14.30 -22.92 3.46
CA GLU A 136 -13.91 -22.49 2.10
C GLU A 136 -12.88 -23.46 1.53
N ILE A 137 -13.07 -23.81 0.25
CA ILE A 137 -12.16 -24.70 -0.47
C ILE A 137 -10.91 -23.91 -0.84
N LEU A 138 -9.78 -24.28 -0.25
CA LEU A 138 -8.47 -23.72 -0.55
C LEU A 138 -7.91 -24.29 -1.86
N GLY A 139 -8.11 -25.60 -2.11
CA GLY A 139 -7.59 -26.26 -3.30
C GLY A 139 -7.91 -27.75 -3.33
N LYS A 140 -7.31 -28.48 -4.29
CA LYS A 140 -7.46 -29.93 -4.42
C LYS A 140 -6.09 -30.60 -4.38
N LEU A 141 -5.93 -31.64 -3.56
CA LEU A 141 -4.75 -32.50 -3.56
C LEU A 141 -5.12 -33.92 -3.96
N ILE A 142 -4.16 -34.62 -4.54
CA ILE A 142 -4.30 -36.06 -4.81
C ILE A 142 -3.89 -36.81 -3.55
N LYS A 143 -4.83 -37.52 -2.94
CA LYS A 143 -4.59 -38.44 -1.82
C LYS A 143 -5.08 -39.81 -2.24
N ASN A 144 -4.20 -40.82 -2.22
CA ASN A 144 -4.52 -42.20 -2.63
C ASN A 144 -5.15 -42.31 -4.04
N ASN A 145 -4.61 -41.59 -5.03
CA ASN A 145 -5.14 -41.50 -6.40
C ASN A 145 -6.56 -40.88 -6.53
N VAL A 146 -7.06 -40.20 -5.50
CA VAL A 146 -8.35 -39.47 -5.53
C VAL A 146 -8.13 -37.99 -5.25
N TRP A 147 -8.76 -37.13 -6.04
CA TRP A 147 -8.79 -35.69 -5.79
C TRP A 147 -9.64 -35.40 -4.56
N THR A 148 -9.02 -34.86 -3.52
CA THR A 148 -9.68 -34.44 -2.29
C THR A 148 -9.63 -32.92 -2.18
N GLU A 149 -10.78 -32.30 -1.93
CA GLU A 149 -10.87 -30.87 -1.63
C GLU A 149 -10.33 -30.60 -0.23
N ILE A 150 -9.47 -29.59 -0.12
CA ILE A 150 -8.88 -29.16 1.14
C ILE A 150 -9.52 -27.84 1.55
N THR A 151 -10.03 -27.80 2.77
CA THR A 151 -10.57 -26.61 3.42
C THR A 151 -9.66 -26.17 4.56
N TYR A 152 -9.99 -25.03 5.17
CA TYR A 152 -9.30 -24.52 6.36
C TYR A 152 -9.75 -25.17 7.67
N GLU A 153 -10.71 -26.11 7.64
CA GLU A 153 -11.37 -26.63 8.84
C GLU A 153 -10.38 -27.31 9.79
N ASN A 154 -9.62 -28.28 9.29
CA ASN A 154 -8.65 -29.00 10.13
C ASN A 154 -7.53 -28.08 10.65
N TYR A 155 -7.09 -27.11 9.82
CA TYR A 155 -6.07 -26.15 10.27
C TYR A 155 -6.63 -25.19 11.32
N THR A 156 -7.88 -24.76 11.17
CA THR A 156 -8.60 -23.96 12.15
C THR A 156 -8.68 -24.68 13.49
N GLU A 157 -9.04 -25.96 13.50
CA GLU A 157 -9.10 -26.77 14.74
C GLU A 157 -7.73 -26.91 15.40
N ASN A 158 -6.69 -27.21 14.61
CA ASN A 158 -5.32 -27.27 15.12
C ASN A 158 -4.87 -25.94 15.75
N ILE A 159 -5.14 -24.81 15.07
CA ILE A 159 -4.82 -23.48 15.59
C ILE A 159 -5.56 -23.20 16.89
N LYS A 160 -6.86 -23.53 16.98
CA LYS A 160 -7.64 -23.32 18.21
C LYS A 160 -7.05 -24.09 19.39
N LEU A 161 -6.72 -25.37 19.20
CA LEU A 161 -6.11 -26.22 20.23
C LEU A 161 -4.74 -25.70 20.68
N SER A 162 -3.87 -25.33 19.74
CA SER A 162 -2.56 -24.77 20.09
C SER A 162 -2.68 -23.41 20.77
N CYS A 163 -3.62 -22.55 20.35
CA CYS A 163 -3.88 -21.28 21.03
C CYS A 163 -4.37 -21.49 22.48
N ASP A 164 -5.26 -22.45 22.73
CA ASP A 164 -5.70 -22.79 24.09
C ASP A 164 -4.53 -23.19 24.99
N ASN A 165 -3.61 -24.01 24.46
CA ASN A 165 -2.40 -24.41 25.20
C ASN A 165 -1.46 -23.23 25.42
N ILE A 166 -1.26 -22.37 24.43
CA ILE A 166 -0.46 -21.14 24.58
C ILE A 166 -1.06 -20.24 25.66
N ILE A 167 -2.37 -19.99 25.64
CA ILE A 167 -3.08 -19.17 26.64
C ILE A 167 -2.88 -19.74 28.06
N LYS A 168 -3.01 -21.05 28.27
CA LYS A 168 -2.79 -21.70 29.57
C LYS A 168 -1.36 -21.48 30.10
N ASN A 169 -0.36 -21.60 29.23
CA ASN A 169 1.04 -21.39 29.59
C ASN A 169 1.35 -19.91 29.86
N LEU A 170 0.83 -18.98 29.05
CA LEU A 170 0.96 -17.52 29.28
C LEU A 170 0.33 -17.12 30.62
N THR A 171 -0.87 -17.63 30.91
CA THR A 171 -1.57 -17.41 32.18
C THR A 171 -0.76 -17.94 33.36
N SER A 172 -0.15 -19.12 33.22
CA SER A 172 0.73 -19.68 34.26
C SER A 172 1.97 -18.79 34.49
N ILE A 173 2.57 -18.25 33.43
CA ILE A 173 3.70 -17.31 33.57
C ILE A 173 3.27 -16.05 34.31
N LEU A 174 2.18 -15.40 33.89
CA LEU A 174 1.65 -14.19 34.54
C LEU A 174 1.38 -14.41 36.02
N PHE A 175 0.76 -15.54 36.37
CA PHE A 175 0.49 -15.90 37.76
C PHE A 175 1.77 -16.15 38.58
N LEU A 176 2.74 -16.83 38.00
CA LEU A 176 4.02 -17.10 38.66
C LEU A 176 4.80 -15.82 38.95
N ILE A 177 4.80 -14.84 38.02
CA ILE A 177 5.52 -13.58 38.22
C ILE A 177 4.71 -12.63 39.12
N GLY A 178 3.39 -12.53 38.91
CA GLY A 178 2.51 -11.62 39.66
C GLY A 178 2.60 -11.81 41.17
N ARG A 179 2.70 -13.07 41.65
CA ARG A 179 2.91 -13.39 43.07
C ARG A 179 4.11 -12.72 43.73
N TYR A 180 5.16 -12.44 42.97
CA TYR A 180 6.37 -11.76 43.47
C TYR A 180 6.32 -10.24 43.26
N MET A 181 5.41 -9.74 42.41
CA MET A 181 5.26 -8.30 42.17
C MET A 181 4.47 -7.57 43.24
N ASP A 182 3.67 -8.32 44.01
CA ASP A 182 2.83 -7.80 45.09
C ASP A 182 3.60 -7.57 46.41
N ASP A 183 4.92 -7.77 46.41
CA ASP A 183 5.77 -7.51 47.57
C ASP A 183 5.91 -5.99 47.83
N ASP A 184 5.40 -5.53 48.97
CA ASP A 184 5.40 -4.12 49.39
C ASP A 184 6.81 -3.56 49.62
N SER A 185 7.84 -4.40 49.71
CA SER A 185 9.23 -3.96 49.85
C SER A 185 9.90 -3.57 48.52
N LEU A 186 9.20 -3.74 47.39
CA LEU A 186 9.72 -3.39 46.07
C LEU A 186 9.65 -1.89 45.79
N ASP A 187 10.75 -1.34 45.28
CA ASP A 187 10.77 0.02 44.73
C ASP A 187 10.15 0.02 43.31
N LYS A 188 8.85 0.31 43.28
CA LYS A 188 8.02 0.34 42.06
C LYS A 188 8.41 1.46 41.08
N GLU A 189 9.26 2.40 41.49
CA GLU A 189 9.78 3.47 40.63
C GLU A 189 11.09 3.10 39.94
N SER A 190 11.72 1.99 40.34
CA SER A 190 12.97 1.55 39.71
C SER A 190 12.79 1.19 38.23
N GLU A 191 13.77 1.56 37.39
CA GLU A 191 13.75 1.26 35.96
C GLU A 191 13.59 -0.24 35.66
N VAL A 192 14.18 -1.10 36.49
CA VAL A 192 14.12 -2.56 36.35
C VAL A 192 12.71 -3.09 36.60
N TYR A 193 12.02 -2.57 37.62
CA TYR A 193 10.64 -2.94 37.91
C TYR A 193 9.70 -2.47 36.79
N ILE A 194 9.82 -1.20 36.38
CA ILE A 194 9.01 -0.61 35.30
C ILE A 194 9.18 -1.42 34.01
N TYR A 195 10.42 -1.78 33.66
CA TYR A 195 10.71 -2.63 32.52
C TYR A 195 10.03 -4.00 32.62
N GLY A 196 10.19 -4.71 33.73
CA GLY A 196 9.58 -6.03 33.91
C GLY A 196 8.05 -5.99 33.90
N LYS A 197 7.45 -4.95 34.52
CA LYS A 197 6.01 -4.70 34.49
C LYS A 197 5.51 -4.44 33.08
N SER A 198 6.21 -3.62 32.29
CA SER A 198 5.87 -3.39 30.88
C SER A 198 5.84 -4.70 30.09
N LYS A 199 6.84 -5.55 30.29
CA LYS A 199 6.90 -6.84 29.61
C LYS A 199 5.83 -7.82 30.09
N MET A 200 5.39 -7.76 31.35
CA MET A 200 4.24 -8.55 31.77
C MET A 200 2.94 -8.08 31.11
N ASN A 201 2.76 -6.77 30.95
CA ASN A 201 1.64 -6.25 30.18
C ASN A 201 1.68 -6.74 28.72
N ASP A 202 2.87 -6.86 28.11
CA ASP A 202 3.02 -7.44 26.77
C ASP A 202 2.60 -8.94 26.74
N ILE A 203 2.90 -9.73 27.79
CA ILE A 203 2.43 -11.14 27.93
C ILE A 203 0.89 -11.18 28.06
N GLU A 204 0.33 -10.30 28.88
CA GLU A 204 -1.11 -10.18 29.10
C GLU A 204 -1.84 -9.77 27.82
N GLU A 205 -1.36 -8.75 27.10
CA GLU A 205 -1.93 -8.32 25.82
C GLU A 205 -1.90 -9.44 24.78
N MET A 206 -0.81 -10.22 24.73
CA MET A 206 -0.71 -11.40 23.87
C MET A 206 -1.72 -12.48 24.27
N ARG A 207 -1.85 -12.81 25.56
CA ARG A 207 -2.83 -13.78 26.09
C ARG A 207 -4.25 -13.35 25.72
N ASP A 208 -4.60 -12.12 26.02
CA ASP A 208 -5.96 -11.58 25.83
C ASP A 208 -6.31 -11.49 24.34
N THR A 209 -5.32 -11.23 23.47
CA THR A 209 -5.54 -11.23 22.02
C THR A 209 -5.83 -12.63 21.50
N LEU A 210 -5.10 -13.65 21.99
CA LEU A 210 -5.38 -15.04 21.66
C LEU A 210 -6.74 -15.50 22.25
N GLN A 211 -7.10 -15.06 23.45
CA GLN A 211 -8.45 -15.33 24.00
C GLN A 211 -9.54 -14.74 23.11
N ALA A 212 -9.42 -13.46 22.75
CA ALA A 212 -10.37 -12.81 21.84
C ALA A 212 -10.42 -13.46 20.44
N LEU A 213 -9.32 -14.06 20.00
CA LEU A 213 -9.26 -14.86 18.77
C LEU A 213 -10.13 -16.12 18.86
N LEU A 214 -10.20 -16.75 20.04
CA LEU A 214 -10.93 -18.01 20.26
C LEU A 214 -12.39 -17.80 20.66
N GLU A 215 -12.68 -16.75 21.43
CA GLU A 215 -14.03 -16.34 21.77
C GLU A 215 -14.76 -15.95 20.50
N TYR A 216 -15.85 -16.63 20.14
CA TYR A 216 -16.63 -16.31 18.95
C TYR A 216 -18.12 -16.34 19.27
N SER A 217 -18.84 -15.31 18.84
CA SER A 217 -20.29 -15.25 18.80
C SER A 217 -20.74 -14.73 17.44
N GLU A 218 -21.82 -15.30 16.88
CA GLU A 218 -22.40 -14.80 15.63
C GLU A 218 -22.85 -13.32 15.74
N ASP A 219 -23.17 -12.90 16.96
CA ASP A 219 -23.62 -11.54 17.27
C ASP A 219 -22.46 -10.57 17.53
N ASP A 220 -21.21 -11.02 17.64
CA ASP A 220 -20.09 -10.11 17.86
C ASP A 220 -19.68 -9.32 16.60
N ASP A 221 -19.06 -8.16 16.83
CA ASP A 221 -18.58 -7.27 15.77
C ASP A 221 -17.06 -7.38 15.60
N PHE A 222 -16.51 -8.61 15.57
CA PHE A 222 -15.08 -8.84 15.37
C PHE A 222 -14.82 -9.86 14.25
N ALA A 223 -13.83 -9.58 13.41
CA ALA A 223 -13.25 -10.56 12.50
C ALA A 223 -11.98 -11.16 13.12
N ARG A 224 -11.84 -12.48 13.05
CA ARG A 224 -10.67 -13.21 13.57
C ARG A 224 -9.90 -13.77 12.40
N ILE A 225 -8.87 -13.03 12.00
CA ILE A 225 -8.12 -13.30 10.79
C ILE A 225 -6.87 -14.08 11.14
N VAL A 226 -6.66 -15.17 10.40
CA VAL A 226 -5.43 -15.95 10.41
C VAL A 226 -4.68 -15.70 9.12
N ASP A 227 -3.41 -15.32 9.23
CA ASP A 227 -2.48 -15.22 8.12
C ASP A 227 -1.28 -16.15 8.35
N ILE A 228 -1.02 -17.07 7.42
CA ILE A 228 0.13 -17.97 7.43
C ILE A 228 1.02 -17.67 6.22
N ASP A 229 2.32 -17.49 6.47
CA ASP A 229 3.32 -17.31 5.42
C ASP A 229 3.36 -18.52 4.48
N SER A 230 3.53 -18.30 3.16
CA SER A 230 3.54 -19.38 2.17
C SER A 230 4.61 -20.44 2.40
N ASN A 231 5.71 -20.08 3.08
CA ASN A 231 6.79 -21.02 3.44
C ASN A 231 6.61 -21.62 4.83
N PHE A 232 5.51 -21.31 5.53
CA PHE A 232 5.21 -21.74 6.89
C PHE A 232 6.32 -21.36 7.88
N GLU A 233 6.98 -20.23 7.67
CA GLU A 233 8.03 -19.74 8.58
C GLU A 233 7.46 -18.88 9.72
N ASN A 234 6.32 -18.25 9.50
CA ASN A 234 5.67 -17.37 10.46
C ASN A 234 4.16 -17.30 10.22
N PHE A 235 3.44 -16.81 11.23
CA PHE A 235 2.02 -16.56 11.19
C PHE A 235 1.68 -15.28 11.92
N GLU A 236 0.52 -14.72 11.59
CA GLU A 236 -0.06 -13.57 12.25
C GLU A 236 -1.54 -13.83 12.53
N PHE A 237 -1.95 -13.59 13.77
CA PHE A 237 -3.35 -13.64 14.18
C PHE A 237 -3.83 -12.23 14.48
N ARG A 238 -4.99 -11.86 13.92
CA ARG A 238 -5.57 -10.53 14.07
C ARG A 238 -7.02 -10.62 14.54
N VAL A 239 -7.35 -9.84 15.56
CA VAL A 239 -8.74 -9.60 15.99
C VAL A 239 -9.09 -8.17 15.60
N VAL A 240 -9.96 -8.03 14.60
CA VAL A 240 -10.27 -6.75 13.96
C VAL A 240 -11.71 -6.35 14.30
N PRO A 241 -11.93 -5.21 14.98
CA PRO A 241 -13.28 -4.72 15.22
C PRO A 241 -13.94 -4.24 13.93
N LEU A 242 -15.19 -4.64 13.70
CA LEU A 242 -15.96 -4.33 12.50
C LEU A 242 -16.64 -2.95 12.58
N LYS A 243 -16.97 -2.47 13.79
CA LYS A 243 -17.59 -1.16 14.07
C LYS A 243 -16.57 -0.01 14.07
N LEU A 244 -15.86 0.17 12.96
CA LEU A 244 -14.83 1.21 12.83
C LEU A 244 -15.37 2.62 13.11
N ALA A 245 -16.59 2.92 12.68
CA ALA A 245 -17.20 4.24 12.87
C ALA A 245 -17.30 4.65 14.35
N SER A 246 -17.78 3.76 15.22
CA SER A 246 -17.88 4.03 16.66
C SER A 246 -16.50 4.15 17.30
N LEU A 247 -15.56 3.28 16.94
CA LEU A 247 -14.21 3.34 17.50
C LEU A 247 -13.47 4.63 17.10
N PHE A 248 -13.64 5.07 15.85
CA PHE A 248 -13.01 6.30 15.38
C PHE A 248 -13.64 7.53 16.03
N GLU A 249 -14.96 7.51 16.23
CA GLU A 249 -15.71 8.52 16.99
C GLU A 249 -15.20 8.62 18.43
N ASP A 250 -15.32 7.55 19.22
CA ASP A 250 -15.00 7.52 20.66
C ASP A 250 -13.52 7.82 20.96
N ASN A 251 -12.62 7.29 20.11
CA ASN A 251 -11.19 7.38 20.37
C ASN A 251 -10.54 8.61 19.75
N ILE A 252 -11.04 9.15 18.63
CA ILE A 252 -10.38 10.23 17.89
C ILE A 252 -11.26 11.47 17.82
N LEU A 253 -12.49 11.38 17.32
CA LEU A 253 -13.34 12.56 17.10
C LEU A 253 -13.76 13.21 18.43
N ASP A 254 -14.10 12.41 19.44
CA ASP A 254 -14.52 12.89 20.76
C ASP A 254 -13.37 13.48 21.59
N LYS A 255 -12.12 13.25 21.18
CA LYS A 255 -10.93 13.71 21.91
C LYS A 255 -10.38 15.03 21.37
N VAL A 256 -10.95 15.56 20.28
CA VAL A 256 -10.51 16.78 19.61
C VAL A 256 -11.65 17.80 19.55
N GLU A 257 -11.34 19.09 19.69
CA GLU A 257 -12.31 20.18 19.48
C GLU A 257 -12.64 20.38 18.00
N GLY A 258 -11.69 20.06 17.11
CA GLY A 258 -11.91 20.18 15.67
C GLY A 258 -10.95 19.34 14.82
N ALA A 259 -11.47 18.80 13.71
CA ALA A 259 -10.72 18.00 12.76
C ALA A 259 -10.94 18.47 11.32
N VAL A 260 -9.85 18.55 10.54
CA VAL A 260 -9.89 18.80 9.10
C VAL A 260 -9.28 17.61 8.36
N PHE A 261 -10.07 16.98 7.49
CA PHE A 261 -9.63 15.86 6.66
C PHE A 261 -9.48 16.31 5.21
N LEU A 262 -8.26 16.18 4.67
CA LEU A 262 -7.91 16.61 3.32
C LEU A 262 -7.45 15.40 2.49
N SER A 263 -7.99 15.25 1.28
CA SER A 263 -7.39 14.45 0.22
C SER A 263 -8.08 14.71 -1.12
N ALA A 264 -7.35 14.50 -2.23
CA ALA A 264 -7.87 14.59 -3.58
C ALA A 264 -8.91 13.51 -3.93
N THR A 265 -8.99 12.43 -3.15
CA THR A 265 -9.80 11.24 -3.48
C THR A 265 -10.81 10.84 -2.41
N LEU A 266 -11.23 11.76 -1.53
CA LEU A 266 -12.24 11.49 -0.48
C LEU A 266 -13.63 11.16 -1.03
N SER A 267 -14.04 11.81 -2.12
CA SER A 267 -15.38 11.62 -2.69
C SER A 267 -15.42 10.39 -3.60
N VAL A 268 -16.56 9.71 -3.62
CA VAL A 268 -16.93 8.67 -4.59
C VAL A 268 -18.35 9.00 -5.06
N ASP A 269 -18.58 8.99 -6.36
CA ASP A 269 -19.80 9.47 -7.04
C ASP A 269 -20.21 10.87 -6.60
N ASN A 270 -19.25 11.80 -6.56
CA ASN A 270 -19.43 13.17 -6.10
C ASN A 270 -19.98 13.29 -4.66
N SER A 271 -19.80 12.25 -3.83
CA SER A 271 -20.24 12.24 -2.44
C SER A 271 -19.13 11.78 -1.50
N MET A 272 -18.99 12.42 -0.35
CA MET A 272 -18.10 11.97 0.73
C MET A 272 -18.79 10.97 1.68
N TYR A 273 -19.98 10.45 1.32
CA TYR A 273 -20.77 9.56 2.17
C TYR A 273 -19.99 8.31 2.63
N TYR A 274 -19.32 7.63 1.70
CA TYR A 274 -18.51 6.44 2.01
C TYR A 274 -17.44 6.76 3.07
N PHE A 275 -16.72 7.86 2.90
CA PHE A 275 -15.68 8.28 3.84
C PHE A 275 -16.26 8.61 5.22
N LYS A 276 -17.32 9.42 5.26
CA LYS A 276 -17.92 9.87 6.53
C LYS A 276 -18.53 8.72 7.32
N ASN A 277 -19.36 7.91 6.68
CA ASN A 277 -20.05 6.78 7.32
C ASN A 277 -19.09 5.68 7.78
N THR A 278 -17.97 5.47 7.07
CA THR A 278 -16.97 4.47 7.49
C THR A 278 -16.23 4.88 8.77
N LEU A 279 -16.04 6.18 8.99
CA LEU A 279 -15.29 6.74 10.12
C LEU A 279 -16.17 7.41 11.18
N GLY A 280 -17.50 7.34 11.07
CA GLY A 280 -18.43 7.97 12.01
C GLY A 280 -18.49 9.50 11.95
N ILE A 281 -17.88 10.14 10.94
CA ILE A 281 -17.85 11.61 10.82
C ILE A 281 -19.26 12.18 10.59
N ASP A 282 -20.16 11.40 10.02
CA ASP A 282 -21.57 11.75 9.81
C ASP A 282 -22.40 11.81 11.11
N ARG A 283 -21.87 11.28 12.22
CA ARG A 283 -22.53 11.28 13.55
C ARG A 283 -22.20 12.52 14.37
N VAL A 284 -21.16 13.25 13.98
CA VAL A 284 -20.74 14.52 14.58
C VAL A 284 -21.04 15.70 13.65
N LYS A 285 -21.03 16.92 14.18
CA LYS A 285 -21.20 18.13 13.36
C LYS A 285 -20.08 18.23 12.33
N ASN A 286 -20.42 18.12 11.04
CA ASN A 286 -19.45 18.11 9.95
C ASN A 286 -19.86 19.03 8.80
N VAL A 287 -18.87 19.52 8.06
CA VAL A 287 -19.06 20.23 6.78
C VAL A 287 -18.15 19.58 5.75
N SER A 288 -18.67 19.33 4.55
CA SER A 288 -17.90 18.74 3.44
C SER A 288 -17.92 19.67 2.24
N LYS A 289 -16.76 19.84 1.61
CA LYS A 289 -16.62 20.60 0.35
C LYS A 289 -15.80 19.79 -0.65
N ILE A 290 -16.35 19.59 -1.84
CA ILE A 290 -15.64 19.01 -2.98
C ILE A 290 -15.18 20.17 -3.85
N ILE A 291 -13.89 20.18 -4.19
CA ILE A 291 -13.29 21.19 -5.07
C ILE A 291 -13.32 20.66 -6.50
N GLU A 292 -13.75 21.50 -7.45
CA GLU A 292 -13.75 21.14 -8.86
C GLU A 292 -12.34 20.92 -9.39
N PRO A 293 -12.14 20.01 -10.37
CA PRO A 293 -10.84 19.76 -10.95
C PRO A 293 -10.21 21.03 -11.54
N LEU A 294 -8.96 21.31 -11.18
CA LEU A 294 -8.23 22.49 -11.68
C LEU A 294 -7.78 22.36 -13.15
N TYR A 295 -7.75 21.13 -13.67
CA TYR A 295 -7.17 20.81 -14.98
C TYR A 295 -8.20 20.14 -15.90
N ASP A 296 -8.04 20.34 -17.21
CA ASP A 296 -8.88 19.70 -18.23
C ASP A 296 -8.43 18.25 -18.47
N TYR A 297 -8.90 17.33 -17.63
CA TYR A 297 -8.62 15.91 -17.74
C TYR A 297 -9.09 15.33 -19.07
N LYS A 298 -10.27 15.72 -19.56
CA LYS A 298 -10.89 15.13 -20.76
C LYS A 298 -10.05 15.37 -22.01
N SER A 299 -9.48 16.56 -22.16
CA SER A 299 -8.61 16.86 -23.31
C SER A 299 -7.16 16.42 -23.09
N ARG A 300 -6.66 16.33 -21.85
CA ARG A 300 -5.23 16.07 -21.59
C ARG A 300 -4.88 14.63 -21.27
N VAL A 301 -5.85 13.83 -20.82
CA VAL A 301 -5.66 12.43 -20.42
C VAL A 301 -6.47 11.51 -21.32
N LYS A 302 -5.79 10.53 -21.92
CA LYS A 302 -6.45 9.43 -22.63
C LYS A 302 -6.42 8.17 -21.77
N VAL A 303 -7.61 7.64 -21.43
CA VAL A 303 -7.74 6.39 -20.68
C VAL A 303 -8.01 5.24 -21.67
N LEU A 304 -7.20 4.18 -21.57
CA LEU A 304 -7.18 3.07 -22.52
C LEU A 304 -7.21 1.73 -21.77
N GLY A 305 -7.98 0.78 -22.29
CA GLY A 305 -8.03 -0.61 -21.82
C GLY A 305 -7.71 -1.59 -22.95
N LEU A 306 -7.15 -2.76 -22.63
CA LEU A 306 -6.94 -3.83 -23.62
C LEU A 306 -8.05 -4.87 -23.58
N ASN A 307 -8.35 -5.45 -24.75
CA ASN A 307 -9.25 -6.61 -24.90
C ASN A 307 -8.60 -7.82 -25.57
N ASP A 308 -7.38 -7.68 -26.09
CA ASP A 308 -6.62 -8.73 -26.78
C ASP A 308 -5.37 -9.16 -25.97
N ILE A 309 -5.44 -9.03 -24.64
CA ILE A 309 -4.46 -9.55 -23.69
C ILE A 309 -5.02 -10.76 -22.97
N CYS A 310 -4.16 -11.73 -22.61
CA CYS A 310 -4.62 -12.85 -21.79
C CYS A 310 -5.04 -12.40 -20.38
N SER A 311 -5.79 -13.27 -19.67
CA SER A 311 -6.19 -12.99 -18.29
C SER A 311 -4.98 -12.83 -17.38
N TYR A 312 -5.05 -11.97 -16.36
CA TYR A 312 -4.02 -11.83 -15.33
C TYR A 312 -3.66 -13.13 -14.58
N LYS A 313 -4.48 -14.18 -14.70
CA LYS A 313 -4.24 -15.53 -14.16
C LYS A 313 -3.34 -16.39 -15.05
N ASN A 314 -3.16 -16.03 -16.31
CA ASN A 314 -2.35 -16.76 -17.28
C ASN A 314 -0.86 -16.41 -17.10
N ALA A 315 0.03 -17.41 -17.19
CA ALA A 315 1.48 -17.22 -17.06
C ALA A 315 2.07 -16.27 -18.12
N ASP A 316 1.47 -16.19 -19.32
CA ASP A 316 1.92 -15.30 -20.38
C ASP A 316 1.57 -13.82 -20.13
N PHE A 317 0.76 -13.52 -19.12
CA PHE A 317 0.26 -12.17 -18.87
C PHE A 317 1.39 -11.16 -18.64
N THR A 318 2.39 -11.52 -17.83
CA THR A 318 3.53 -10.67 -17.50
C THR A 318 4.47 -10.51 -18.69
N THR A 319 4.60 -11.54 -19.53
CA THR A 319 5.30 -11.50 -20.82
C THR A 319 4.62 -10.56 -21.82
N GLN A 320 3.31 -10.66 -21.98
CA GLN A 320 2.55 -9.76 -22.88
C GLN A 320 2.60 -8.32 -22.37
N THR A 321 2.41 -8.12 -21.06
CA THR A 321 2.50 -6.82 -20.40
C THR A 321 3.86 -6.16 -20.63
N GLY A 322 4.97 -6.88 -20.41
CA GLY A 322 6.32 -6.36 -20.65
C GLY A 322 6.54 -5.95 -22.11
N LYS A 323 6.09 -6.76 -23.08
CA LYS A 323 6.16 -6.42 -24.50
C LYS A 323 5.37 -5.16 -24.84
N ILE A 324 4.15 -5.03 -24.32
CA ILE A 324 3.31 -3.84 -24.56
C ILE A 324 3.93 -2.59 -23.93
N ILE A 325 4.47 -2.68 -22.71
CA ILE A 325 5.19 -1.57 -22.06
C ILE A 325 6.39 -1.15 -22.91
N SER A 326 7.16 -2.10 -23.46
CA SER A 326 8.27 -1.81 -24.37
C SER A 326 7.81 -1.09 -25.64
N ASP A 327 6.71 -1.53 -26.27
CA ASP A 327 6.16 -0.83 -27.44
C ASP A 327 5.73 0.61 -27.10
N ILE A 328 5.05 0.79 -25.95
CA ILE A 328 4.62 2.11 -25.48
C ILE A 328 5.84 3.01 -25.25
N TYR A 329 6.93 2.47 -24.69
CA TYR A 329 8.18 3.20 -24.48
C TYR A 329 8.76 3.73 -25.79
N GLU A 330 8.72 2.92 -26.86
CA GLU A 330 9.22 3.32 -28.18
C GLU A 330 8.38 4.44 -28.81
N ILE A 331 7.05 4.37 -28.72
CA ILE A 331 6.16 5.33 -29.40
C ILE A 331 5.87 6.61 -28.61
N SER A 332 5.98 6.56 -27.27
CA SER A 332 5.58 7.67 -26.42
C SER A 332 6.67 8.72 -26.29
N ASP A 333 7.93 8.38 -26.59
CA ASP A 333 9.13 9.19 -26.32
C ASP A 333 9.26 9.73 -24.89
N GLY A 334 8.39 9.32 -23.97
CA GLY A 334 8.32 9.79 -22.60
C GLY A 334 8.63 8.69 -21.60
N ASN A 335 8.59 9.07 -20.33
CA ASN A 335 8.78 8.17 -19.21
C ASN A 335 7.48 7.44 -18.86
N ILE A 336 7.62 6.19 -18.39
CA ILE A 336 6.51 5.33 -18.01
C ILE A 336 6.58 4.99 -16.52
N LEU A 337 5.46 5.15 -15.82
CA LEU A 337 5.24 4.56 -14.50
C LEU A 337 4.25 3.41 -14.63
N SER A 338 4.72 2.16 -14.48
CA SER A 338 3.84 0.99 -14.50
C SER A 338 3.55 0.52 -13.08
N LEU A 339 2.28 0.59 -12.68
CA LEU A 339 1.80 0.23 -11.36
C LEU A 339 1.26 -1.21 -11.37
N PHE A 340 1.66 -1.98 -10.36
CA PHE A 340 1.26 -3.38 -10.19
C PHE A 340 0.55 -3.59 -8.86
N ASN A 341 -0.55 -4.34 -8.92
CA ASN A 341 -1.25 -4.81 -7.72
C ASN A 341 -0.59 -6.02 -7.06
N SER A 342 0.35 -6.68 -7.75
CA SER A 342 1.09 -7.86 -7.27
C SER A 342 2.59 -7.65 -7.42
N LYS A 343 3.33 -7.95 -6.36
CA LYS A 343 4.79 -7.90 -6.35
C LYS A 343 5.39 -8.93 -7.32
N ARG A 344 4.85 -10.15 -7.32
CA ARG A 344 5.25 -11.22 -8.25
C ARG A 344 5.13 -10.78 -9.71
N ARG A 345 3.98 -10.21 -10.11
CA ARG A 345 3.80 -9.72 -11.49
C ARG A 345 4.76 -8.58 -11.83
N GLN A 346 5.07 -7.70 -10.88
CA GLN A 346 6.04 -6.63 -11.07
C GLN A 346 7.44 -7.20 -11.37
N GLU A 347 7.87 -8.22 -10.62
CA GLU A 347 9.17 -8.89 -10.78
C GLU A 347 9.25 -9.66 -12.10
N GLU A 348 8.22 -10.44 -12.43
CA GLU A 348 8.18 -11.17 -13.70
C GLU A 348 8.20 -10.22 -14.92
N THR A 349 7.45 -9.12 -14.87
CA THR A 349 7.50 -8.11 -15.94
C THR A 349 8.84 -7.37 -15.98
N TYR A 350 9.48 -7.14 -14.83
CA TYR A 350 10.84 -6.58 -14.78
C TYR A 350 11.83 -7.47 -15.53
N ASP A 351 11.80 -8.77 -15.28
CA ASP A 351 12.68 -9.73 -15.94
C ASP A 351 12.47 -9.79 -17.46
N VAL A 352 11.20 -9.70 -17.90
CA VAL A 352 10.85 -9.62 -19.33
C VAL A 352 11.43 -8.36 -19.96
N LEU A 353 11.28 -7.20 -19.31
CA LEU A 353 11.81 -5.93 -19.81
C LEU A 353 13.35 -5.90 -19.81
N LYS A 354 13.99 -6.44 -18.76
CA LYS A 354 15.45 -6.56 -18.66
C LYS A 354 16.05 -7.45 -19.74
N LYS A 355 15.41 -8.59 -20.04
CA LYS A 355 15.84 -9.44 -21.15
C LYS A 355 15.76 -8.72 -22.50
N GLY A 356 14.79 -7.81 -22.66
CA GLY A 356 14.68 -6.95 -23.85
C GLY A 356 15.64 -5.77 -23.90
N GLU A 357 16.32 -5.41 -22.79
CA GLU A 357 17.26 -4.27 -22.75
C GLU A 357 18.51 -4.50 -23.60
N SER A 358 18.91 -5.76 -23.87
CA SER A 358 20.07 -6.04 -24.73
C SER A 358 19.88 -5.51 -26.15
N ASP A 359 18.63 -5.43 -26.61
CA ASP A 359 18.29 -5.09 -27.99
C ASP A 359 17.78 -3.65 -28.12
N LYS A 360 17.36 -3.05 -27.01
CA LYS A 360 16.72 -1.73 -26.96
C LYS A 360 17.31 -0.98 -25.77
N ASP A 361 17.96 0.15 -26.03
CA ASP A 361 18.57 1.02 -25.03
C ASP A 361 17.53 1.60 -24.03
N ILE A 362 16.99 0.76 -23.13
CA ILE A 362 15.92 1.06 -22.17
C ILE A 362 16.53 1.10 -20.77
N SER A 363 16.04 1.99 -19.91
CA SER A 363 16.40 2.04 -18.49
C SER A 363 15.21 1.62 -17.63
N VAL A 364 15.26 0.42 -17.05
CA VAL A 364 14.17 -0.12 -16.21
C VAL A 364 14.56 -0.11 -14.72
N TYR A 365 13.64 0.36 -13.88
CA TYR A 365 13.77 0.37 -12.41
C TYR A 365 12.56 -0.29 -11.75
N MET A 366 12.75 -1.00 -10.62
CA MET A 366 11.69 -1.72 -9.90
C MET A 366 11.36 -1.13 -8.51
N ASN A 367 12.02 -0.04 -8.12
CA ASN A 367 11.91 0.55 -6.79
C ASN A 367 11.60 2.04 -6.86
N LYS A 368 11.19 2.61 -5.72
CA LYS A 368 10.87 4.04 -5.60
C LYS A 368 12.04 4.95 -5.96
N THR A 369 13.29 4.49 -5.80
CA THR A 369 14.45 5.30 -6.18
C THR A 369 14.51 5.54 -7.69
N GLY A 370 13.86 4.68 -8.49
CA GLY A 370 13.61 4.89 -9.92
C GLY A 370 12.89 6.21 -10.25
N ILE A 371 12.02 6.70 -9.37
CA ILE A 371 11.20 7.91 -9.59
C ILE A 371 12.09 9.15 -9.80
N LYS A 372 13.25 9.22 -9.15
CA LYS A 372 14.17 10.36 -9.33
C LYS A 372 14.65 10.49 -10.78
N TYR A 373 14.73 9.38 -11.51
CA TYR A 373 15.15 9.39 -12.91
C TYR A 373 14.06 9.93 -13.83
N LEU A 374 12.78 9.81 -13.43
CA LEU A 374 11.66 10.39 -14.16
C LEU A 374 11.62 11.93 -14.03
N LYS A 375 12.07 12.47 -12.89
CA LYS A 375 12.05 13.91 -12.62
C LYS A 375 13.04 14.70 -13.48
N ASN A 376 14.21 14.14 -13.76
CA ASN A 376 15.20 14.82 -14.58
C ASN A 376 15.03 14.44 -16.05
N ILE A 377 14.54 15.40 -16.84
CA ILE A 377 14.22 15.25 -18.26
C ILE A 377 15.45 15.09 -19.16
N GLU A 378 16.62 15.50 -18.67
CA GLU A 378 17.91 15.26 -19.33
C GLU A 378 18.34 13.81 -19.24
N ASN A 379 17.82 13.05 -18.26
CA ASN A 379 18.11 11.64 -18.16
C ASN A 379 17.60 10.87 -19.39
N LYS A 380 18.20 9.70 -19.58
CA LYS A 380 17.69 8.68 -20.47
C LYS A 380 16.26 8.29 -20.05
N ARG A 381 15.39 8.14 -21.04
CA ARG A 381 13.99 7.73 -20.84
C ARG A 381 13.95 6.45 -20.03
N SER A 382 13.06 6.41 -19.05
CA SER A 382 13.04 5.34 -18.06
C SER A 382 11.65 4.76 -17.87
N ILE A 383 11.63 3.47 -17.54
CA ILE A 383 10.44 2.73 -17.13
C ILE A 383 10.60 2.43 -15.65
N VAL A 384 9.69 2.94 -14.83
CA VAL A 384 9.65 2.64 -13.40
C VAL A 384 8.46 1.71 -13.16
N LEU A 385 8.76 0.50 -12.73
CA LEU A 385 7.78 -0.45 -12.25
C LEU A 385 7.58 -0.16 -10.77
N GLY A 386 6.36 0.19 -10.38
CA GLY A 386 5.97 0.49 -9.01
C GLY A 386 5.00 -0.56 -8.45
N SER A 387 5.14 -0.85 -7.16
CA SER A 387 4.16 -1.63 -6.38
C SER A 387 3.22 -0.70 -5.61
N LYS A 388 2.46 -1.23 -4.62
CA LYS A 388 1.54 -0.47 -3.74
C LYS A 388 2.10 0.89 -3.30
N GLY A 389 3.39 0.95 -2.93
CA GLY A 389 4.01 2.19 -2.46
C GLY A 389 4.12 3.32 -3.51
N CYS A 390 4.06 3.01 -4.81
CA CYS A 390 4.16 4.00 -5.90
C CYS A 390 2.81 4.55 -6.35
N PHE A 391 1.70 4.08 -5.77
CA PHE A 391 0.37 4.71 -5.98
C PHE A 391 0.30 6.09 -5.31
N GLU A 392 1.16 6.33 -4.31
CA GLU A 392 1.24 7.56 -3.52
C GLU A 392 2.66 8.15 -3.54
N GLY A 393 2.77 9.46 -3.30
CA GLY A 393 4.07 10.13 -3.13
C GLY A 393 4.94 10.24 -4.40
N VAL A 394 4.40 9.91 -5.58
CA VAL A 394 5.06 10.19 -6.86
C VAL A 394 4.65 11.57 -7.35
N ASP A 395 5.63 12.47 -7.45
CA ASP A 395 5.49 13.83 -7.96
C ASP A 395 6.50 14.11 -9.08
N VAL A 396 6.05 14.00 -10.33
CA VAL A 396 6.85 14.13 -11.55
C VAL A 396 6.08 15.02 -12.54
N PRO A 397 6.37 16.33 -12.61
CA PRO A 397 5.63 17.25 -13.47
C PRO A 397 6.06 17.18 -14.94
N GLY A 398 5.21 17.71 -15.81
CA GLY A 398 5.48 17.95 -17.22
C GLY A 398 5.80 16.67 -18.01
N ASP A 399 6.81 16.77 -18.86
CA ASP A 399 7.28 15.69 -19.71
C ASP A 399 8.00 14.56 -18.97
N GLY A 400 8.21 14.75 -17.66
CA GLY A 400 8.82 13.75 -16.80
C GLY A 400 7.95 12.50 -16.62
N LEU A 401 6.64 12.56 -16.84
CA LEU A 401 5.75 11.39 -16.76
C LEU A 401 4.52 11.55 -17.68
N THR A 402 4.56 10.93 -18.86
CA THR A 402 3.49 11.04 -19.86
C THR A 402 2.66 9.78 -20.03
N CYS A 403 3.04 8.68 -19.38
CA CYS A 403 2.29 7.44 -19.41
C CYS A 403 2.30 6.76 -18.04
N VAL A 404 1.11 6.44 -17.55
CA VAL A 404 0.93 5.58 -16.38
C VAL A 404 0.20 4.33 -16.82
N THR A 405 0.75 3.16 -16.49
CA THR A 405 0.10 1.88 -16.79
C THR A 405 -0.31 1.19 -15.49
N LEU A 406 -1.36 0.38 -15.54
CA LEU A 406 -1.87 -0.40 -14.42
C LEU A 406 -2.07 -1.84 -14.89
N ASP A 407 -1.50 -2.79 -14.15
CA ASP A 407 -1.57 -4.21 -14.52
C ASP A 407 -3.03 -4.71 -14.63
N LYS A 408 -3.86 -4.39 -13.65
CA LYS A 408 -5.28 -4.72 -13.65
C LYS A 408 -6.08 -3.77 -12.77
N ILE A 409 -7.40 -3.78 -12.91
CA ILE A 409 -8.26 -3.11 -11.92
C ILE A 409 -7.97 -3.66 -10.49
N PRO A 410 -7.75 -2.78 -9.49
CA PRO A 410 -7.32 -3.14 -8.15
C PRO A 410 -8.52 -3.58 -7.29
N ASN A 411 -9.28 -4.56 -7.80
CA ASN A 411 -10.35 -5.21 -7.07
C ASN A 411 -9.80 -5.93 -5.83
N ILE A 412 -10.53 -5.81 -4.72
CA ILE A 412 -10.31 -6.56 -3.49
C ILE A 412 -10.63 -8.03 -3.76
N SER A 413 -9.94 -8.95 -3.09
CA SER A 413 -10.33 -10.36 -3.17
C SER A 413 -11.70 -10.53 -2.51
N PRO A 414 -12.70 -11.17 -3.15
CA PRO A 414 -13.96 -11.51 -2.49
C PRO A 414 -13.77 -12.41 -1.26
N GLN A 415 -12.66 -13.16 -1.23
CA GLN A 415 -12.25 -14.02 -0.12
C GLN A 415 -11.36 -13.31 0.91
N ASP A 416 -11.09 -12.01 0.75
CA ASP A 416 -10.37 -11.24 1.78
C ASP A 416 -11.13 -11.35 3.11
N PRO A 417 -10.49 -11.85 4.18
CA PRO A 417 -11.19 -12.28 5.39
C PRO A 417 -11.87 -11.13 6.15
N LEU A 418 -11.26 -9.94 6.13
CA LEU A 418 -11.87 -8.76 6.75
C LEU A 418 -13.14 -8.37 6.00
N TYR A 419 -13.05 -8.21 4.68
CA TYR A 419 -14.20 -7.76 3.91
C TYR A 419 -15.27 -8.84 3.79
N PHE A 420 -14.90 -10.13 3.77
CA PHE A 420 -15.84 -11.24 3.89
C PHE A 420 -16.67 -11.13 5.17
N SER A 421 -16.01 -10.87 6.31
CA SER A 421 -16.67 -10.66 7.60
C SER A 421 -17.63 -9.48 7.56
N ILE A 422 -17.20 -8.34 7.00
CA ILE A 422 -18.04 -7.13 6.85
C ILE A 422 -19.27 -7.41 5.96
N MET A 423 -19.08 -8.10 4.84
CA MET A 423 -20.18 -8.46 3.94
C MET A 423 -21.20 -9.34 4.66
N LYS A 424 -20.73 -10.38 5.36
CA LYS A 424 -21.59 -11.34 6.06
C LYS A 424 -22.30 -10.69 7.24
N LYS A 425 -21.59 -9.92 8.08
CA LYS A 425 -22.13 -9.27 9.28
C LYS A 425 -23.17 -8.20 8.96
N TYR A 426 -22.90 -7.36 7.97
CA TYR A 426 -23.75 -6.20 7.65
C TYR A 426 -24.59 -6.39 6.38
N ASN A 427 -24.67 -7.63 5.86
CA ASN A 427 -25.38 -7.97 4.64
C ASN A 427 -25.07 -7.03 3.46
N LYS A 428 -23.79 -6.66 3.32
CA LYS A 428 -23.31 -5.77 2.26
C LYS A 428 -22.90 -6.60 1.04
N SER A 429 -23.24 -6.12 -0.14
CA SER A 429 -22.76 -6.73 -1.37
C SER A 429 -21.26 -6.47 -1.56
N TYR A 430 -20.59 -7.39 -2.25
CA TYR A 430 -19.19 -7.21 -2.67
C TYR A 430 -18.99 -5.88 -3.42
N TYR A 431 -19.95 -5.49 -4.25
CA TYR A 431 -19.85 -4.26 -5.03
C TYR A 431 -19.83 -2.99 -4.17
N GLU A 432 -20.65 -2.93 -3.11
CA GLU A 432 -20.69 -1.78 -2.18
C GLU A 432 -19.38 -1.59 -1.42
N ILE A 433 -18.66 -2.67 -1.11
CA ILE A 433 -17.36 -2.61 -0.44
C ILE A 433 -16.23 -2.34 -1.45
N ASN A 434 -16.21 -3.09 -2.55
CA ASN A 434 -15.11 -3.08 -3.50
C ASN A 434 -15.07 -1.78 -4.32
N TYR A 435 -16.22 -1.29 -4.80
CA TYR A 435 -16.24 -0.17 -5.74
C TYR A 435 -15.60 1.11 -5.18
N PRO A 436 -15.94 1.60 -3.97
CA PRO A 436 -15.31 2.79 -3.41
C PRO A 436 -13.79 2.67 -3.32
N LYS A 437 -13.28 1.58 -2.73
CA LYS A 437 -11.84 1.34 -2.54
C LYS A 437 -11.10 1.19 -3.87
N MET A 438 -11.67 0.44 -4.82
CA MET A 438 -11.13 0.29 -6.17
C MET A 438 -11.07 1.64 -6.89
N SER A 439 -12.15 2.44 -6.84
CA SER A 439 -12.22 3.74 -7.52
C SER A 439 -11.19 4.73 -6.98
N ILE A 440 -10.98 4.76 -5.66
CA ILE A 440 -9.95 5.59 -4.99
C ILE A 440 -8.57 5.21 -5.52
N LYS A 441 -8.22 3.92 -5.52
CA LYS A 441 -6.90 3.43 -6.01
C LYS A 441 -6.66 3.78 -7.47
N ILE A 442 -7.68 3.69 -8.33
CA ILE A 442 -7.56 4.08 -9.75
C ILE A 442 -7.41 5.61 -9.89
N LYS A 443 -8.19 6.41 -9.17
CA LYS A 443 -8.04 7.88 -9.16
C LYS A 443 -6.63 8.30 -8.74
N GLN A 444 -6.08 7.66 -7.70
CA GLN A 444 -4.71 7.93 -7.26
C GLN A 444 -3.68 7.58 -8.33
N ALA A 445 -3.85 6.46 -9.03
CA ALA A 445 -2.99 6.05 -10.14
C ALA A 445 -3.06 7.06 -11.31
N MET A 446 -4.26 7.44 -11.75
CA MET A 446 -4.44 8.42 -12.83
C MET A 446 -3.98 9.82 -12.42
N GLY A 447 -4.17 10.21 -11.16
CA GLY A 447 -3.71 11.48 -10.59
C GLY A 447 -2.19 11.66 -10.62
N ARG A 448 -1.44 10.61 -10.96
CA ARG A 448 -0.01 10.71 -11.27
C ARG A 448 0.29 11.32 -12.65
N ILE A 449 -0.72 11.59 -13.48
CA ILE A 449 -0.51 12.19 -14.82
C ILE A 449 -0.59 13.71 -14.76
N LEU A 450 -1.66 14.27 -14.20
CA LEU A 450 -1.86 15.73 -14.14
C LEU A 450 -1.55 16.30 -12.76
N ARG A 451 -0.45 17.05 -12.67
CA ARG A 451 -0.01 17.79 -11.49
C ARG A 451 0.19 19.27 -11.74
N SER A 452 0.42 19.66 -13.00
CA SER A 452 0.55 21.04 -13.46
C SER A 452 -0.35 21.34 -14.64
N ARG A 453 -0.55 22.64 -14.93
CA ARG A 453 -1.25 23.14 -16.12
C ARG A 453 -0.57 22.81 -17.45
N TYR A 454 0.60 22.15 -17.44
CA TYR A 454 1.34 21.75 -18.64
C TYR A 454 1.35 20.23 -18.86
N ASP A 455 0.75 19.49 -17.92
CA ASP A 455 0.80 18.05 -17.95
C ASP A 455 -0.25 17.49 -18.92
N TYR A 456 0.08 16.32 -19.46
CA TYR A 456 -0.74 15.52 -20.37
C TYR A 456 -0.23 14.08 -20.35
N GLY A 457 -1.06 13.13 -20.77
CA GLY A 457 -0.59 11.76 -20.86
C GLY A 457 -1.65 10.72 -21.17
N CYS A 458 -1.23 9.47 -21.08
CA CYS A 458 -2.09 8.30 -21.25
C CYS A 458 -2.14 7.49 -19.95
N PHE A 459 -3.32 6.99 -19.61
CA PHE A 459 -3.53 6.02 -18.56
C PHE A 459 -3.97 4.69 -19.18
N VAL A 460 -3.15 3.65 -19.08
CA VAL A 460 -3.40 2.35 -19.72
C VAL A 460 -3.67 1.29 -18.65
N ILE A 461 -4.79 0.59 -18.74
CA ILE A 461 -5.13 -0.53 -17.87
C ILE A 461 -5.05 -1.80 -18.72
N PHE A 462 -4.16 -2.73 -18.37
CA PHE A 462 -4.00 -3.93 -19.19
C PHE A 462 -5.19 -4.88 -19.02
N ASP A 463 -5.57 -5.21 -17.78
CA ASP A 463 -6.79 -6.00 -17.53
C ASP A 463 -7.89 -5.13 -16.88
N VAL A 464 -8.87 -4.75 -17.69
CA VAL A 464 -10.06 -3.97 -17.28
C VAL A 464 -11.21 -4.84 -16.76
N GLY A 465 -11.09 -6.17 -16.80
CA GLY A 465 -12.19 -7.09 -16.51
C GLY A 465 -13.37 -6.96 -17.48
N THR A 466 -14.52 -7.53 -17.10
CA THR A 466 -15.71 -7.65 -17.97
C THR A 466 -16.92 -6.85 -17.52
N ASN A 467 -16.84 -6.14 -16.37
CA ASN A 467 -17.98 -5.44 -15.79
C ASN A 467 -18.16 -4.03 -16.38
N ASN A 468 -18.90 -3.94 -17.49
CA ASN A 468 -19.14 -2.68 -18.21
C ASN A 468 -19.83 -1.60 -17.37
N LEU A 469 -20.74 -1.97 -16.46
CA LEU A 469 -21.43 -1.01 -15.58
C LEU A 469 -20.43 -0.33 -14.63
N SER A 470 -19.50 -1.11 -14.07
CA SER A 470 -18.44 -0.59 -13.20
C SER A 470 -17.49 0.34 -13.95
N LEU A 471 -17.13 -0.02 -15.18
CA LEU A 471 -16.31 0.82 -16.05
C LEU A 471 -17.00 2.15 -16.38
N LYS A 472 -18.30 2.13 -16.70
CA LYS A 472 -19.08 3.34 -16.96
C LYS A 472 -19.25 4.25 -15.75
N ARG A 473 -19.42 3.68 -14.57
CA ARG A 473 -19.41 4.48 -13.32
C ARG A 473 -18.02 5.06 -13.08
N LEU A 474 -16.96 4.28 -13.30
CA LEU A 474 -15.56 4.71 -13.16
C LEU A 474 -15.18 5.87 -14.09
N GLU A 475 -15.74 5.97 -15.32
CA GLU A 475 -15.52 7.14 -16.19
C GLU A 475 -15.88 8.46 -15.48
N ARG A 476 -16.91 8.48 -14.62
CA ARG A 476 -17.30 9.66 -13.83
C ARG A 476 -16.26 9.99 -12.77
N GLU A 477 -15.76 8.97 -12.09
CA GLU A 477 -14.67 9.09 -11.10
C GLU A 477 -13.36 9.58 -11.73
N LEU A 478 -13.13 9.30 -13.01
CA LEU A 478 -11.97 9.75 -13.77
C LEU A 478 -12.23 11.09 -14.47
N HIS A 479 -12.95 12.00 -13.82
CA HIS A 479 -13.27 13.35 -14.33
C HIS A 479 -13.96 13.34 -15.70
N GLY A 480 -14.72 12.28 -15.99
CA GLY A 480 -15.43 12.09 -17.26
C GLY A 480 -14.54 11.64 -18.42
N CYS A 481 -13.32 11.16 -18.16
CA CYS A 481 -12.49 10.52 -19.18
C CYS A 481 -13.08 9.16 -19.57
N ASN A 482 -13.44 9.00 -20.84
CA ASN A 482 -13.96 7.73 -21.38
C ASN A 482 -12.86 6.66 -21.40
N ILE A 483 -13.20 5.44 -20.97
CA ILE A 483 -12.30 4.29 -21.02
C ILE A 483 -12.45 3.64 -22.39
N VAL A 484 -11.46 3.82 -23.26
CA VAL A 484 -11.47 3.25 -24.62
C VAL A 484 -10.84 1.86 -24.59
N ILE A 485 -11.68 0.83 -24.65
CA ILE A 485 -11.24 -0.56 -24.76
C ILE A 485 -10.88 -0.88 -26.21
N THR A 486 -9.69 -1.40 -26.45
CA THR A 486 -9.16 -1.60 -27.80
C THR A 486 -8.08 -2.68 -27.85
N GLY A 487 -7.77 -3.20 -29.04
CA GLY A 487 -6.62 -4.09 -29.23
C GLY A 487 -5.27 -3.36 -29.27
N ARG A 488 -4.17 -4.08 -29.07
CA ARG A 488 -2.78 -3.57 -28.98
C ARG A 488 -2.39 -2.65 -30.13
N ARG A 489 -2.72 -3.00 -31.38
CA ARG A 489 -2.35 -2.17 -32.55
C ARG A 489 -2.97 -0.77 -32.48
N HIS A 490 -4.25 -0.72 -32.12
CA HIS A 490 -4.99 0.54 -32.01
C HIS A 490 -4.60 1.30 -30.74
N LEU A 491 -4.28 0.61 -29.64
CA LEU A 491 -3.74 1.20 -28.42
C LEU A 491 -2.54 2.11 -28.74
N LEU A 492 -1.54 1.57 -29.42
CA LEU A 492 -0.33 2.32 -29.78
C LEU A 492 -0.64 3.54 -30.66
N LYS A 493 -1.57 3.39 -31.62
CA LYS A 493 -2.03 4.51 -32.45
C LYS A 493 -2.72 5.60 -31.61
N TYR A 494 -3.58 5.23 -30.67
CA TYR A 494 -4.25 6.19 -29.78
C TYR A 494 -3.25 6.95 -28.90
N ILE A 495 -2.28 6.24 -28.31
CA ILE A 495 -1.25 6.86 -27.47
C ILE A 495 -0.46 7.87 -28.29
N LYS A 496 0.10 7.45 -29.43
CA LYS A 496 0.90 8.33 -30.30
C LYS A 496 0.13 9.59 -30.73
N ASN A 497 -1.08 9.40 -31.25
CA ASN A 497 -1.92 10.51 -31.72
C ASN A 497 -2.29 11.48 -30.59
N HIS A 498 -2.62 10.95 -29.41
CA HIS A 498 -2.98 11.77 -28.26
C HIS A 498 -1.80 12.60 -27.74
N LEU A 499 -0.64 11.96 -27.54
CA LEU A 499 0.57 12.64 -27.09
C LEU A 499 1.01 13.71 -28.10
N ASP A 500 0.97 13.40 -29.40
CA ASP A 500 1.32 14.34 -30.46
C ASP A 500 0.42 15.57 -30.48
N ARG A 501 -0.89 15.39 -30.35
CA ARG A 501 -1.85 16.49 -30.24
C ARG A 501 -1.58 17.34 -29.00
N CYS A 502 -1.44 16.69 -27.83
CA CYS A 502 -1.21 17.40 -26.57
C CYS A 502 0.09 18.21 -26.61
N ARG A 503 1.17 17.66 -27.18
CA ARG A 503 2.45 18.38 -27.33
C ARG A 503 2.30 19.68 -28.10
N VAL A 504 1.51 19.71 -29.17
CA VAL A 504 1.24 20.93 -29.93
C VAL A 504 0.47 21.94 -29.09
N GLU A 505 -0.54 21.50 -28.36
CA GLU A 505 -1.36 22.36 -27.49
C GLU A 505 -0.53 22.94 -26.32
N ILE A 506 0.27 22.09 -25.66
CA ILE A 506 1.16 22.49 -24.57
C ILE A 506 2.24 23.45 -25.04
N LEU A 507 2.85 23.20 -26.21
CA LEU A 507 3.86 24.09 -26.77
C LEU A 507 3.28 25.51 -26.99
N LYS A 508 2.07 25.61 -27.57
CA LYS A 508 1.38 26.90 -27.74
C LYS A 508 1.07 27.55 -26.39
N LEU A 509 0.53 26.80 -25.45
CA LEU A 509 0.15 27.29 -24.11
C LEU A 509 1.35 27.87 -23.36
N ILE A 510 2.49 27.17 -23.38
CA ILE A 510 3.68 27.59 -22.65
C ILE A 510 4.31 28.81 -23.30
N LEU A 511 4.41 28.84 -24.63
CA LEU A 511 4.94 30.01 -25.32
C LEU A 511 4.09 31.25 -25.03
N HIS A 512 2.76 31.10 -25.03
CA HIS A 512 1.86 32.18 -24.64
C HIS A 512 2.12 32.70 -23.22
N ASP A 513 2.33 31.80 -22.26
CA ASP A 513 2.68 32.22 -20.89
C ASP A 513 4.06 32.89 -20.80
N ILE A 514 5.05 32.37 -21.53
CA ILE A 514 6.41 32.91 -21.53
C ILE A 514 6.40 34.33 -22.11
N PHE A 515 5.71 34.55 -23.22
CA PHE A 515 5.60 35.88 -23.82
C PHE A 515 4.73 36.84 -23.01
N LYS A 516 3.92 36.37 -22.06
CA LYS A 516 3.23 37.23 -21.09
C LYS A 516 4.11 37.72 -19.94
N LEU A 517 5.33 37.18 -19.79
CA LEU A 517 6.25 37.63 -18.74
C LEU A 517 6.75 39.05 -19.04
N PRO A 518 6.90 39.91 -18.01
CA PRO A 518 7.38 41.28 -18.18
C PRO A 518 8.72 41.34 -18.91
N GLY A 519 8.87 42.30 -19.83
CA GLY A 519 10.13 42.56 -20.55
C GLY A 519 10.38 41.70 -21.79
N LEU A 520 9.78 40.51 -21.92
CA LEU A 520 10.09 39.62 -23.05
C LEU A 520 9.46 40.05 -24.38
N ASN A 521 8.30 40.71 -24.33
CA ASN A 521 7.62 41.21 -25.53
C ASN A 521 8.36 42.39 -26.19
N GLU A 522 9.06 43.17 -25.37
CA GLU A 522 9.82 44.36 -25.76
C GLU A 522 11.25 44.01 -26.20
N GLU A 523 11.78 42.87 -25.76
CA GLU A 523 13.08 42.35 -26.21
C GLU A 523 13.05 42.06 -27.72
N ASN A 524 14.08 42.49 -28.45
CA ASN A 524 14.21 42.31 -29.89
C ASN A 524 15.35 41.37 -30.27
N ASP A 525 16.27 41.08 -29.34
CA ASP A 525 17.32 40.09 -29.56
C ASP A 525 16.75 38.66 -29.50
N MET A 526 16.62 38.04 -30.67
CA MET A 526 16.11 36.66 -30.79
C MET A 526 16.98 35.62 -30.07
N ASN A 527 18.28 35.87 -29.85
CA ASN A 527 19.13 34.94 -29.10
C ASN A 527 18.84 35.01 -27.59
N LYS A 528 18.63 36.21 -27.04
CA LYS A 528 18.17 36.36 -25.65
C LYS A 528 16.80 35.74 -25.44
N ILE A 529 15.89 35.93 -26.39
CA ILE A 529 14.56 35.31 -26.32
C ILE A 529 14.68 33.78 -26.38
N LYS A 530 15.53 33.23 -27.25
CA LYS A 530 15.83 31.78 -27.31
C LYS A 530 16.27 31.26 -25.95
N GLU A 531 17.26 31.89 -25.32
CA GLU A 531 17.75 31.50 -23.99
C GLU A 531 16.64 31.55 -22.94
N HIS A 532 15.88 32.64 -22.94
CA HIS A 532 14.78 32.82 -22.00
C HIS A 532 13.69 31.74 -22.16
N ILE A 533 13.27 31.44 -23.40
CA ILE A 533 12.32 30.35 -23.68
C ILE A 533 12.87 29.01 -23.18
N ASN A 534 14.12 28.68 -23.49
CA ASN A 534 14.73 27.41 -23.10
C ASN A 534 14.82 27.26 -21.56
N VAL A 535 15.23 28.31 -20.85
CA VAL A 535 15.25 28.32 -19.37
C VAL A 535 13.86 28.09 -18.80
N HIS A 536 12.87 28.80 -19.33
CA HIS A 536 11.49 28.69 -18.87
C HIS A 536 10.79 27.38 -19.20
N MET A 537 11.15 26.74 -20.33
CA MET A 537 10.71 25.39 -20.67
C MET A 537 11.33 24.36 -19.73
N LYS A 538 12.65 24.47 -19.46
CA LYS A 538 13.36 23.58 -18.54
C LYS A 538 12.81 23.68 -17.11
N ASN A 539 12.58 24.90 -16.60
CA ASN A 539 12.01 25.13 -15.27
C ASN A 539 10.57 24.58 -15.13
N ARG A 540 9.85 24.42 -16.24
CA ARG A 540 8.51 23.82 -16.30
C ARG A 540 8.54 22.32 -16.60
N CYS A 541 9.72 21.71 -16.59
CA CYS A 541 9.89 20.29 -16.90
C CYS A 541 9.38 19.92 -18.31
N ILE A 542 9.79 20.68 -19.33
CA ILE A 542 9.45 20.41 -20.73
C ILE A 542 10.70 20.04 -21.54
N LYS A 543 10.65 18.91 -22.26
CA LYS A 543 11.74 18.38 -23.08
C LYS A 543 11.78 19.03 -24.46
N SER A 544 11.81 20.36 -24.49
CA SER A 544 11.89 21.14 -25.72
C SER A 544 13.16 21.99 -25.78
N GLU A 545 13.65 22.23 -26.99
CA GLU A 545 14.81 23.09 -27.23
C GLU A 545 14.54 23.98 -28.45
N VAL A 546 14.57 25.29 -28.25
CA VAL A 546 14.75 26.24 -29.34
C VAL A 546 16.21 26.11 -29.79
N TYR A 547 16.44 25.52 -30.96
CA TYR A 547 17.79 25.23 -31.44
C TYR A 547 18.28 26.24 -32.48
N GLN A 548 17.36 26.88 -33.21
CA GLN A 548 17.68 27.88 -34.23
C GLN A 548 16.68 29.04 -34.18
N VAL A 549 17.19 30.25 -34.41
CA VAL A 549 16.39 31.48 -34.55
C VAL A 549 16.73 32.18 -35.86
N ASP A 550 15.73 32.84 -36.44
CA ASP A 550 15.88 33.73 -37.60
C ASP A 550 15.60 35.16 -37.13
N GLN A 551 16.65 36.00 -37.14
CA GLN A 551 16.55 37.39 -36.67
C GLN A 551 15.69 38.27 -37.59
N THR A 552 15.75 38.06 -38.91
CA THR A 552 15.02 38.93 -39.86
C THR A 552 13.55 38.56 -39.93
N LYS A 553 13.23 37.26 -39.92
CA LYS A 553 11.85 36.78 -39.97
C LYS A 553 11.19 36.64 -38.59
N LYS A 554 11.95 36.86 -37.50
CA LYS A 554 11.51 36.65 -36.11
C LYS A 554 10.93 35.25 -35.86
N LEU A 555 11.52 34.23 -36.49
CA LEU A 555 11.08 32.84 -36.38
C LEU A 555 11.93 32.05 -35.38
N PHE A 556 11.29 31.13 -34.67
CA PHE A 556 11.92 30.12 -33.83
C PHE A 556 11.77 28.74 -34.46
N LYS A 557 12.83 27.94 -34.46
CA LYS A 557 12.74 26.50 -34.66
C LYS A 557 12.89 25.79 -33.33
N ILE A 558 11.81 25.13 -32.92
CA ILE A 558 11.75 24.40 -31.65
C ILE A 558 11.75 22.91 -31.97
N LYS A 559 12.64 22.18 -31.31
CA LYS A 559 12.61 20.72 -31.28
C LYS A 559 11.87 20.28 -30.02
N TYR A 560 10.84 19.45 -30.17
CA TYR A 560 10.09 18.91 -29.03
C TYR A 560 9.77 17.43 -29.30
N PHE A 561 10.36 16.53 -28.50
CA PHE A 561 10.38 15.07 -28.71
C PHE A 561 10.68 14.67 -30.16
N GLY A 562 11.81 15.12 -30.69
CA GLY A 562 12.27 14.77 -32.05
C GLY A 562 11.54 15.49 -33.19
N LYS A 563 10.36 16.07 -32.96
CA LYS A 563 9.64 16.87 -33.95
C LYS A 563 10.13 18.30 -33.98
N LYS A 564 10.11 18.90 -35.17
CA LYS A 564 10.51 20.29 -35.41
C LYS A 564 9.26 21.14 -35.64
N TYR A 565 9.17 22.24 -34.92
CA TYR A 565 8.11 23.22 -35.01
C TYR A 565 8.71 24.55 -35.45
N LEU A 566 8.08 25.18 -36.43
CA LEU A 566 8.41 26.54 -36.85
C LEU A 566 7.38 27.47 -36.25
N ILE A 567 7.84 28.45 -35.48
CA ILE A 567 6.98 29.33 -34.70
C ILE A 567 7.34 30.77 -34.98
N ASP A 568 6.34 31.58 -35.26
CA ASP A 568 6.49 33.02 -35.47
C ASP A 568 6.26 33.76 -34.15
N LYS A 569 7.21 34.62 -33.76
CA LYS A 569 7.10 35.48 -32.58
C LYS A 569 5.83 36.32 -32.61
N GLU A 570 5.43 36.81 -33.77
CA GLU A 570 4.32 37.74 -33.90
C GLU A 570 2.97 37.11 -33.56
N GLN A 571 2.86 35.77 -33.56
CA GLN A 571 1.67 35.05 -33.11
C GLN A 571 1.37 35.25 -31.60
N PHE A 572 2.34 35.73 -30.83
CA PHE A 572 2.23 35.92 -29.39
C PHE A 572 2.27 37.41 -28.98
N ARG A 573 2.42 38.34 -29.94
CA ARG A 573 2.27 39.78 -29.69
C ARG A 573 0.78 40.14 -29.64
N TYR A 574 0.25 40.20 -28.42
CA TYR A 574 -1.06 40.70 -28.01
C TYR A 574 -2.30 40.27 -28.83
N LYS A 575 -3.12 39.43 -28.17
CA LYS A 575 -4.54 39.73 -27.95
C LYS A 575 -4.75 39.96 -26.46
#